data_AF-A0A2I0WT50-F1
#
_entry.id   AF-A0A2I0WT50-F1
#
_cell.length_a   1.000
_cell.length_b   1.000
_cell.length_c   1.000
_cell.angle_alpha   90.00
_cell.angle_beta   90.00
_cell.angle_gamma   90.00
#
_symmetry.space_group_name_H-M   'P 1'
#
loop_
_entity.id
_entity.type
_entity.pdbx_description
1 polymer ?
#
loop_
_entity_poly.entity_id
_entity_poly.type
_entity_poly.pdbx_seq_one_letter_code
_entity_poly.pdbx_strand_id
1 'polypeptide(L)'
;MARRRRRRPRIPEVLKRACGCRVNTLECSILSLLPTPPPDSPLDCSCNGRLCLGCLGQSHLVCDEDPSDYLRFLTNSFCFVSPSAPPPPTNFSTSGLGLRYVSI
;
A
#
# COMPACT_ATOMS: atom_id res chain seq x y z
N MET A 1 14.11 -14.67 7.77
CA MET A 1 13.70 -13.58 8.69
C MET A 1 12.20 -13.69 8.92
N ALA A 2 11.76 -14.01 10.14
CA ALA A 2 10.34 -14.18 10.44
C ALA A 2 9.59 -12.85 10.28
N ARG A 3 8.60 -12.80 9.36
CA ARG A 3 7.66 -11.68 9.23
C ARG A 3 7.05 -11.41 10.61
N ARG A 4 7.46 -10.35 11.31
CA ARG A 4 6.74 -9.85 12.49
C ARG A 4 5.29 -9.65 12.04
N ARG A 5 4.37 -10.48 12.51
CA ARG A 5 2.93 -10.20 12.42
C ARG A 5 2.70 -8.94 13.24
N ARG A 6 2.86 -7.76 12.61
CA ARG A 6 2.53 -6.47 13.23
C ARG A 6 1.06 -6.59 13.64
N ARG A 7 0.79 -6.47 14.93
CA ARG A 7 -0.60 -6.46 15.42
C ARG A 7 -1.32 -5.34 14.69
N ARG A 8 -2.40 -5.66 13.97
CA ARG A 8 -3.16 -4.65 13.23
C ARG A 8 -3.58 -3.56 14.22
N PRO A 9 -3.24 -2.30 13.96
CA PRO A 9 -3.64 -1.17 14.79
C PRO A 9 -5.16 -1.17 14.97
N ARG A 10 -5.62 -1.05 16.21
CA ARG A 10 -7.05 -1.00 16.50
C ARG A 10 -7.56 0.35 16.03
N ILE A 11 -8.43 0.35 15.03
CA ILE A 11 -9.06 1.58 14.53
C ILE A 11 -9.83 2.25 15.69
N PRO A 12 -9.59 3.54 15.97
CA PRO A 12 -10.29 4.30 17.00
C PRO A 12 -11.81 4.19 16.87
N GLU A 13 -12.50 4.00 17.99
CA GLU A 13 -13.95 3.78 17.98
C GLU A 13 -14.73 4.97 17.44
N VAL A 14 -14.24 6.20 17.68
CA VAL A 14 -14.83 7.41 17.11
C VAL A 14 -14.86 7.37 15.58
N LEU A 15 -13.77 6.93 14.95
CA LEU A 15 -13.68 6.80 13.49
C LEU A 15 -14.57 5.66 12.99
N LYS A 16 -14.63 4.53 13.70
CA LYS A 16 -15.55 3.43 13.36
C LYS A 16 -17.00 3.86 13.41
N ARG A 17 -17.39 4.70 14.38
CA ARG A 17 -18.77 5.21 14.50
C ARG A 17 -19.08 6.24 13.42
N ALA A 18 -18.15 7.16 13.14
CA ALA A 18 -18.36 8.23 12.17
C ALA A 18 -18.34 7.76 10.71
N CYS A 19 -17.44 6.82 10.39
CA CYS A 19 -17.16 6.40 9.01
C CYS A 19 -17.46 4.92 8.74
N GLY A 20 -18.01 4.21 9.73
CA GLY A 20 -18.38 2.80 9.63
C GLY A 20 -17.18 1.85 9.43
N CYS A 21 -17.45 0.70 8.82
CA CYS A 21 -16.46 -0.34 8.55
C CYS A 21 -15.47 -0.01 7.43
N ARG A 22 -15.51 1.20 6.85
CA ARG A 22 -14.68 1.60 5.70
C ARG A 22 -13.41 2.36 6.08
N VAL A 23 -13.20 2.60 7.38
CA VAL A 23 -11.94 3.15 7.87
C VAL A 23 -10.91 2.03 7.96
N ASN A 24 -9.72 2.28 7.44
CA ASN A 24 -8.60 1.37 7.61
C ASN A 24 -7.32 2.15 7.92
N THR A 25 -6.24 1.45 8.26
CA THR A 25 -4.92 2.09 8.33
C THR A 25 -4.51 2.56 6.94
N LEU A 26 -3.67 3.59 6.86
CA LEU A 26 -3.18 4.11 5.58
C LEU A 26 -2.54 3.01 4.73
N GLU A 27 -1.69 2.15 5.33
CA GLU A 27 -1.11 0.99 4.66
C GLU A 27 -2.19 0.09 4.03
N CYS A 28 -3.18 -0.34 4.81
CA CYS A 28 -4.24 -1.22 4.31
C CYS A 28 -5.13 -0.52 3.27
N SER A 29 -5.37 0.78 3.41
CA SER A 29 -6.10 1.57 2.42
C SER A 29 -5.34 1.61 1.09
N ILE A 30 -4.03 1.90 1.09
CA ILE A 30 -3.23 1.90 -0.13
C ILE A 30 -3.21 0.51 -0.77
N LEU A 31 -2.99 -0.55 0.02
CA LEU A 31 -2.99 -1.92 -0.49
C LEU A 31 -4.35 -2.37 -1.04
N SER A 32 -5.46 -1.85 -0.51
CA SER A 32 -6.80 -2.16 -1.03
C SER A 32 -7.12 -1.51 -2.38
N LEU A 33 -6.30 -0.53 -2.81
CA LEU A 33 -6.41 0.09 -4.13
C LEU A 33 -5.64 -0.67 -5.20
N LEU A 34 -4.89 -1.71 -4.84
CA LEU A 34 -4.07 -2.44 -5.80
C LEU A 34 -4.90 -3.41 -6.64
N PRO A 35 -4.44 -3.74 -7.87
CA PRO A 35 -5.12 -4.70 -8.73
C PRO A 35 -5.23 -6.04 -8.02
N THR A 36 -6.41 -6.65 -8.09
CA THR A 36 -6.64 -8.01 -7.59
C THR A 36 -7.21 -8.85 -8.74
N PRO A 37 -6.53 -9.94 -9.16
CA PRO A 37 -5.24 -10.43 -8.67
C PRO A 37 -4.07 -9.50 -9.05
N PRO A 38 -2.94 -9.57 -8.33
CA PRO A 38 -1.70 -8.92 -8.77
C PRO A 38 -1.27 -9.48 -10.14
N PRO A 39 -0.49 -8.74 -10.93
CA PRO A 39 0.02 -9.25 -12.22
C PRO A 39 0.88 -10.49 -12.01
N ASP A 40 0.73 -11.51 -12.86
CA ASP A 40 1.49 -12.76 -12.79
C ASP A 40 3.00 -12.54 -12.97
N SER A 41 3.38 -11.55 -13.78
CA SER A 41 4.75 -11.11 -13.97
C SER A 41 4.85 -9.58 -13.97
N PRO A 42 5.91 -8.99 -13.39
CA PRO A 42 6.19 -7.57 -13.53
C PRO A 42 6.35 -7.10 -14.98
N LEU A 43 6.69 -8.00 -15.91
CA LEU A 43 6.81 -7.70 -17.34
C LEU A 43 5.46 -7.45 -18.01
N ASP A 44 4.39 -8.07 -17.49
CA ASP A 44 3.02 -7.91 -18.01
C ASP A 44 2.32 -6.67 -17.42
N CYS A 45 2.96 -6.01 -16.44
CA CYS A 45 2.48 -4.76 -15.88
C CYS A 45 2.88 -3.58 -16.78
N SER A 46 2.08 -2.52 -16.79
CA SER A 46 2.41 -1.25 -17.45
C SER A 46 3.71 -0.60 -16.96
N CYS A 47 4.31 -1.11 -15.88
CA CYS A 47 5.64 -0.71 -15.42
C CYS A 47 6.80 -1.36 -16.19
N ASN A 48 6.54 -2.28 -17.12
CA ASN A 48 7.52 -2.96 -17.97
C ASN A 48 8.69 -3.56 -17.17
N GLY A 49 8.38 -4.33 -16.12
CA GLY A 49 9.39 -5.01 -15.29
C GLY A 49 10.06 -4.15 -14.22
N ARG A 50 9.76 -2.84 -14.15
CA ARG A 50 10.44 -1.93 -13.22
C ARG A 50 9.87 -1.93 -11.79
N LEU A 51 9.08 -2.93 -11.42
CA LEU A 51 8.63 -3.21 -10.06
C LEU A 51 7.89 -2.05 -9.38
N CYS A 52 6.76 -1.62 -9.95
CA CYS A 52 5.90 -0.61 -9.33
C CYS A 52 5.15 -1.12 -8.10
N LEU A 53 4.39 -0.22 -7.46
CA LEU A 53 3.54 -0.54 -6.31
C LEU A 53 2.54 -1.69 -6.60
N GLY A 54 1.98 -1.75 -7.81
CA GLY A 54 1.06 -2.83 -8.20
C GLY A 54 1.72 -4.21 -8.27
N CYS A 55 3.00 -4.28 -8.64
CA CYS A 55 3.76 -5.54 -8.71
C CYS A 55 4.22 -6.04 -7.33
N LEU A 56 4.71 -5.13 -6.51
CA LEU A 56 5.39 -5.46 -5.25
C LEU A 56 4.50 -5.33 -4.00
N GLY A 57 3.39 -4.58 -4.12
CA GLY A 57 2.47 -4.30 -3.03
C GLY A 57 3.18 -3.76 -1.79
N GLN A 58 3.03 -4.47 -0.67
CA GLN A 58 3.59 -4.07 0.61
C GLN A 58 5.12 -3.88 0.57
N SER A 59 5.83 -4.68 -0.23
CA SER A 59 7.29 -4.59 -0.35
C SER A 59 7.77 -3.31 -1.06
N HIS A 60 6.88 -2.62 -1.79
CA HIS A 60 7.19 -1.30 -2.36
C HIS A 60 6.88 -0.16 -1.37
N LEU A 61 5.92 -0.36 -0.47
CA LEU A 61 5.56 0.62 0.55
C LEU A 61 6.51 0.63 1.74
N VAL A 62 7.13 -0.51 2.06
CA VAL A 62 7.95 -0.68 3.26
C VAL A 62 9.28 -1.32 2.90
N CYS A 63 10.36 -0.58 3.16
CA CYS A 63 11.74 -1.04 3.14
C CYS A 63 12.26 -1.22 4.58
N ASP A 64 13.22 -2.13 4.77
CA ASP A 64 13.84 -2.34 6.09
C ASP A 64 14.63 -1.12 6.58
N GLU A 65 15.09 -0.27 5.64
CA GLU A 65 15.81 0.98 5.92
C GLU A 65 14.88 2.17 6.18
N ASP A 66 13.56 1.98 6.11
CA ASP A 66 12.63 3.11 6.30
C ASP A 66 12.63 3.58 7.77
N PRO A 67 12.56 4.90 8.01
CA PRO A 67 12.51 5.45 9.36
C PRO A 67 11.31 4.90 10.17
N SER A 68 11.52 4.67 11.47
CA SER A 68 10.45 4.20 12.37
C SER A 68 9.23 5.12 12.36
N ASP A 69 9.42 6.42 12.16
CA ASP A 69 8.32 7.39 12.06
C ASP A 69 7.47 7.21 10.82
N TYR A 70 8.08 6.86 9.68
CA TYR A 70 7.33 6.52 8.47
C TYR A 70 6.53 5.22 8.66
N LEU A 71 7.14 4.19 9.26
CA LEU A 71 6.43 2.96 9.57
C LEU A 71 5.26 3.19 10.52
N ARG A 72 5.45 4.05 11.53
CA ARG A 72 4.40 4.45 12.47
C ARG A 72 3.30 5.25 11.78
N PHE A 73 3.64 6.14 10.85
CA PHE A 73 2.68 6.88 10.06
C PHE A 73 1.81 5.96 9.21
N LEU A 74 2.40 5.00 8.50
CA LEU A 74 1.67 4.02 7.69
C LEU A 74 0.68 3.17 8.51
N THR A 75 1.09 2.77 9.72
CA THR A 75 0.25 1.89 10.55
C THR A 75 -0.74 2.67 11.43
N ASN A 76 -0.38 3.85 11.93
CA ASN A 76 -1.19 4.57 12.92
C ASN A 76 -1.98 5.74 12.36
N SER A 77 -1.84 6.06 11.07
CA SER A 77 -2.75 6.95 10.36
C SER A 77 -3.94 6.16 9.81
N PHE A 78 -5.12 6.78 9.83
CA PHE A 78 -6.36 6.17 9.38
C PHE A 78 -6.93 6.91 8.18
N CYS A 79 -7.42 6.16 7.20
CA CYS A 79 -8.03 6.70 6.00
C CYS A 79 -9.44 6.15 5.81
N PHE A 80 -10.32 7.00 5.30
CA PHE A 80 -11.66 6.66 4.86
C PHE A 80 -11.76 6.91 3.36
N VAL A 81 -12.12 5.88 2.60
CA VAL A 81 -12.40 6.00 1.16
C VAL A 81 -13.91 6.12 0.99
N SER A 82 -14.35 7.25 0.43
CA SER A 82 -15.77 7.51 0.19
C SER A 82 -16.37 6.46 -0.76
N PRO A 83 -17.62 6.01 -0.55
CA PRO A 83 -18.35 5.22 -1.54
C PRO A 83 -18.46 5.90 -2.91
N SER A 84 -18.41 7.23 -2.94
CA SER A 84 -18.47 8.04 -4.16
C SER A 84 -17.10 8.27 -4.81
N ALA A 85 -16.02 7.71 -4.25
CA ALA A 85 -14.69 7.84 -4.84
C ALA A 85 -14.65 7.14 -6.21
N PRO A 86 -13.84 7.66 -7.15
CA PRO A 86 -13.60 6.97 -8.41
C PRO A 86 -12.97 5.59 -8.16
N PRO A 87 -13.09 4.65 -9.13
CA PRO A 87 -12.44 3.36 -9.02
C PRO A 87 -10.92 3.53 -8.86
N PRO A 88 -10.25 2.58 -8.18
CA PRO A 88 -8.82 2.63 -7.99
C PRO A 88 -8.08 2.61 -9.34
N PRO A 89 -6.86 3.18 -9.39
CA PRO A 89 -6.05 3.13 -10.60
C PRO A 89 -5.70 1.67 -10.94
N THR A 90 -5.78 1.34 -12.23
CA THR A 90 -5.37 0.03 -12.75
C THR A 90 -3.92 0.01 -13.22
N ASN A 91 -3.39 1.17 -13.63
CA ASN A 91 -2.05 1.32 -14.16
C ASN A 91 -1.16 2.03 -13.13
N PHE A 92 -0.10 1.35 -12.70
CA PHE A 92 0.88 1.90 -11.76
C PHE A 92 2.21 2.12 -12.48
N SER A 93 2.71 3.35 -12.44
CA SER A 93 4.04 3.69 -12.93
C SER A 93 5.10 3.47 -11.85
N THR A 94 6.36 3.43 -12.26
CA THR A 94 7.48 3.43 -11.34
C THR A 94 7.58 4.72 -10.57
N SER A 95 7.74 4.59 -9.25
CA SER A 95 8.08 5.68 -8.35
C SER A 95 8.94 5.15 -7.21
N GLY A 96 9.70 6.04 -6.55
CA GLY A 96 10.48 5.72 -5.36
C GLY A 96 11.45 4.55 -5.57
N LEU A 97 11.26 3.46 -4.81
CA LEU A 97 12.10 2.25 -4.84
C LEU A 97 12.23 1.65 -6.24
N GLY A 98 11.19 1.73 -7.07
CA GLY A 98 11.23 1.25 -8.46
C GLY A 98 12.27 1.97 -9.33
N LEU A 99 12.72 3.17 -8.94
CA LEU A 99 13.83 3.88 -9.60
C LEU A 99 15.20 3.43 -9.10
N ARG A 100 15.30 2.89 -7.87
CA ARG A 100 16.57 2.40 -7.30
C ARG A 100 17.05 1.12 -8.00
N TYR A 101 16.11 0.29 -8.47
CA TYR A 101 16.39 -0.93 -9.22
C TYR A 101 16.73 -0.72 -10.70
N VAL A 102 16.73 0.53 -11.19
CA VAL A 102 17.10 0.87 -12.59
C VAL A 102 18.58 1.21 -12.72
N SER A 103 19.37 1.08 -11.66
CA SER A 103 20.83 1.18 -11.77
C SER A 103 21.36 -0.11 -12.39
N ILE A 104 21.83 0.05 -13.62
CA ILE A 104 22.42 -0.89 -14.59
C ILE A 104 23.22 -2.03 -13.96
#